data_AF-C8CB61-F1
#
_entry.id   AF-C8CB61-F1
#
_cell.length_a   1.000
_cell.length_b   1.000
_cell.length_c   1.000
_cell.angle_alpha   90.00
_cell.angle_beta   90.00
_cell.angle_gamma   90.00
#
_symmetry.space_group_name_H-M   'P 1'
#
loop_
_entity.id
_entity.type
_entity.pdbx_description
1 polymer ?
#
loop_
_entity_poly.entity_id
_entity_poly.type
_entity_poly.pdbx_seq_one_letter_code
_entity_poly.pdbx_strand_id
1 'polypeptide(L)'
;QTIIRDTDFTPSHVIEFYLSYPVYILTGMAAMIYAKTRLPTYANGFSVQYLVAVVGPFMILPNVGLNEWGHTFWFMEELFVAPLHYGFVFFGWSALGVLGVLNIEIEALAKLLKKDLA
;
A
#
# COMPACT_ATOMS: atom_id res chain seq x y z
N GLN A 1 9.42 22.00 -1.85
CA GLN A 1 10.02 23.27 -1.35
C GLN A 1 10.26 24.26 -2.51
N THR A 2 9.37 24.32 -3.50
CA THR A 2 9.60 25.09 -4.73
C THR A 2 8.56 26.19 -4.96
N ILE A 3 7.40 26.12 -4.30
CA ILE A 3 6.31 27.08 -4.42
C ILE A 3 5.60 27.28 -3.08
N ILE A 4 5.02 28.46 -2.88
CA ILE A 4 3.93 28.67 -1.93
C ILE A 4 2.65 28.23 -2.65
N ARG A 5 1.79 27.50 -1.96
CA ARG A 5 0.66 26.82 -2.59
C ARG A 5 -0.60 27.67 -2.53
N ASP A 6 -1.25 27.81 -3.67
CA ASP A 6 -2.57 28.45 -3.76
C ASP A 6 -3.70 27.54 -3.26
N THR A 7 -3.48 26.22 -3.28
CA THR A 7 -4.44 25.19 -2.86
C THR A 7 -3.73 23.84 -2.63
N ASP A 8 -4.50 22.85 -2.15
CA ASP A 8 -4.05 21.48 -2.01
C ASP A 8 -3.97 20.69 -3.32
N PHE A 9 -4.57 21.22 -4.38
CA PHE A 9 -4.48 20.67 -5.74
C PHE A 9 -3.27 21.23 -6.50
N THR A 10 -2.07 21.00 -5.98
CA THR A 10 -0.85 21.27 -6.73
C THR A 10 -0.69 20.30 -7.90
N PRO A 11 0.06 20.63 -8.96
CA PRO A 11 0.32 19.69 -10.05
C PRO A 11 0.88 18.34 -9.56
N SER A 12 1.75 18.35 -8.55
CA SER A 12 2.27 17.12 -7.94
C SER A 12 1.20 16.35 -7.17
N HIS A 13 0.32 17.02 -6.43
CA HIS A 13 -0.73 16.35 -5.66
C HIS A 13 -1.79 15.71 -6.55
N VAL A 14 -2.12 16.34 -7.68
CA VAL A 14 -3.03 15.74 -8.66
C VAL A 14 -2.46 14.40 -9.16
N ILE A 15 -1.18 14.36 -9.49
CA ILE A 15 -0.53 13.13 -9.97
C ILE A 15 -0.39 12.11 -8.83
N GLU A 16 0.07 12.53 -7.65
CA GLU A 16 0.35 11.62 -6.55
C GLU A 16 -0.92 11.00 -5.96
N PHE A 17 -1.86 11.83 -5.50
CA PHE A 17 -3.01 11.38 -4.71
C PHE A 17 -4.17 10.91 -5.57
N TYR A 18 -4.34 11.48 -6.77
CA TYR A 18 -5.50 11.22 -7.62
C TYR A 18 -5.18 10.37 -8.85
N LEU A 19 -3.91 10.04 -9.08
CA LEU A 19 -3.50 9.11 -10.13
C LEU A 19 -2.64 7.96 -9.59
N SER A 20 -1.46 8.24 -9.04
CA SER A 20 -0.49 7.22 -8.63
C SER A 20 -1.02 6.31 -7.52
N TYR A 21 -1.56 6.87 -6.42
CA TYR A 21 -2.12 6.05 -5.35
C TYR A 21 -3.33 5.22 -5.79
N PRO A 22 -4.34 5.78 -6.49
CA PRO A 22 -5.44 4.99 -7.04
C PRO A 22 -4.99 3.86 -7.96
N VAL A 23 -4.05 4.13 -8.88
CA VAL A 23 -3.52 3.11 -9.80
C VAL A 23 -2.85 1.98 -9.00
N TYR A 24 -2.03 2.32 -8.00
CA TYR A 24 -1.37 1.33 -7.16
C TYR A 24 -2.37 0.46 -6.38
N ILE A 25 -3.36 1.08 -5.72
CA ILE A 25 -4.42 0.39 -4.97
C ILE A 25 -5.23 -0.53 -5.89
N LEU A 26 -5.68 -0.03 -7.03
CA LEU A 26 -6.48 -0.81 -7.99
C LEU A 26 -5.70 -1.99 -8.55
N THR A 27 -4.42 -1.79 -8.86
CA THR A 27 -3.54 -2.86 -9.36
C THR A 27 -3.33 -3.93 -8.30
N GLY A 28 -3.09 -3.55 -7.03
CA GLY A 28 -2.97 -4.50 -5.92
C GLY A 28 -4.24 -5.31 -5.69
N MET A 29 -5.40 -4.64 -5.68
CA MET A 29 -6.70 -5.29 -5.55
C MET A 29 -6.97 -6.26 -6.71
N ALA A 30 -6.71 -5.83 -7.95
CA ALA A 30 -6.86 -6.68 -9.13
C ALA A 30 -5.95 -7.92 -9.07
N ALA A 31 -4.69 -7.76 -8.65
CA ALA A 31 -3.75 -8.87 -8.48
C ALA A 31 -4.22 -9.88 -7.43
N MET A 32 -4.73 -9.40 -6.28
CA MET A 32 -5.28 -10.27 -5.24
C MET A 32 -6.53 -11.03 -5.71
N ILE A 33 -7.45 -10.35 -6.41
CA ILE A 33 -8.65 -11.00 -6.98
C ILE A 33 -8.25 -12.05 -8.00
N TYR A 34 -7.28 -11.75 -8.86
CA TYR A 34 -6.73 -12.71 -9.82
C TYR A 34 -6.15 -13.94 -9.10
N ALA A 35 -5.27 -13.73 -8.12
CA ALA A 35 -4.68 -14.83 -7.34
C ALA A 35 -5.76 -15.69 -6.68
N LYS A 36 -6.76 -15.05 -6.04
CA LYS A 36 -7.86 -15.72 -5.35
C LYS A 36 -8.75 -16.55 -6.27
N THR A 37 -8.93 -16.13 -7.52
CA THR A 37 -9.88 -16.74 -8.46
C THR A 37 -9.22 -17.67 -9.49
N ARG A 38 -7.88 -17.67 -9.58
CA ARG A 38 -7.14 -18.41 -10.62
C ARG A 38 -6.03 -19.31 -10.08
N LEU A 39 -5.53 -19.07 -8.88
CA LEU A 39 -4.43 -19.86 -8.33
C LEU A 39 -4.93 -20.77 -7.20
N PRO A 40 -4.68 -22.09 -7.27
CA PRO A 40 -5.13 -23.04 -6.25
C PRO A 40 -4.51 -22.74 -4.87
N THR A 41 -3.29 -22.18 -4.83
CA THR A 41 -2.59 -21.75 -3.60
C THR A 41 -3.42 -20.78 -2.77
N TYR A 42 -4.24 -19.93 -3.40
CA TYR A 42 -5.06 -18.92 -2.74
C TYR A 42 -6.57 -19.26 -2.75
N ALA A 43 -6.96 -20.41 -3.33
CA ALA A 43 -8.37 -20.76 -3.48
C ALA A 43 -9.10 -20.87 -2.14
N ASN A 44 -8.41 -21.38 -1.10
CA ASN A 44 -8.99 -21.58 0.23
C ASN A 44 -8.52 -20.49 1.21
N GLY A 45 -9.46 -19.66 1.68
CA GLY A 45 -9.16 -18.57 2.63
C GLY A 45 -8.41 -17.37 2.02
N PHE A 46 -8.17 -16.34 2.82
CA PHE A 46 -7.38 -15.18 2.40
C PHE A 46 -5.98 -15.25 3.01
N SER A 47 -4.96 -15.05 2.18
CA SER A 47 -3.59 -14.91 2.66
C SER A 47 -3.46 -13.60 3.42
N VAL A 48 -3.02 -13.68 4.68
CA VAL A 48 -2.76 -12.51 5.52
C VAL A 48 -1.69 -11.63 4.88
N GLN A 49 -0.66 -12.24 4.29
CA GLN A 49 0.43 -11.55 3.60
C GLN A 49 -0.10 -10.71 2.44
N TYR A 50 -0.97 -11.30 1.61
CA TYR A 50 -1.57 -10.61 0.47
C TYR A 50 -2.56 -9.51 0.91
N LEU A 51 -3.38 -9.77 1.93
CA LEU A 51 -4.28 -8.77 2.50
C LEU A 51 -3.53 -7.57 3.04
N VAL A 52 -2.47 -7.79 3.82
CA VAL A 52 -1.64 -6.71 4.37
C VAL A 52 -0.98 -5.91 3.25
N ALA A 53 -0.44 -6.55 2.21
CA ALA A 53 0.19 -5.87 1.09
C ALA A 53 -0.78 -4.99 0.27
N VAL A 54 -2.06 -5.37 0.19
CA VAL A 54 -3.05 -4.68 -0.66
C VAL A 54 -3.91 -3.68 0.11
N VAL A 55 -4.21 -3.96 1.38
CA VAL A 55 -5.01 -3.07 2.25
C VAL A 55 -4.13 -2.02 2.93
N GLY A 56 -2.88 -2.36 3.24
CA GLY A 56 -1.90 -1.46 3.82
C GLY A 56 -1.79 -0.08 3.17
N PRO A 57 -1.77 0.02 1.82
CA PRO A 57 -1.79 1.29 1.11
C PRO A 57 -2.93 2.23 1.48
N PHE A 58 -4.09 1.75 1.91
CA PHE A 58 -5.18 2.64 2.36
C PHE A 58 -4.81 3.43 3.62
N MET A 59 -3.84 2.95 4.41
CA MET A 59 -3.35 3.64 5.60
C MET A 59 -2.49 4.87 5.25
N ILE A 60 -2.16 5.10 3.98
CA ILE A 60 -1.50 6.34 3.55
C ILE A 60 -2.47 7.53 3.48
N LEU A 61 -3.78 7.27 3.29
CA LEU A 61 -4.78 8.32 3.07
C LEU A 61 -4.95 9.24 4.29
N PRO A 62 -5.06 8.73 5.53
CA PRO A 62 -5.07 9.59 6.72
C PRO A 62 -3.78 10.39 6.84
N ASN A 63 -2.64 9.80 6.46
CA ASN A 63 -1.34 10.45 6.57
C ASN A 63 -1.19 11.64 5.64
N VAL A 64 -1.49 11.46 4.35
CA VAL A 64 -1.40 12.57 3.40
C VAL A 64 -2.46 13.63 3.71
N GLY A 65 -3.69 13.22 4.04
CA GLY A 65 -4.76 14.17 4.40
C GLY A 65 -4.41 15.01 5.63
N LEU A 66 -3.90 14.38 6.70
CA LEU A 66 -3.44 15.09 7.89
C LEU A 66 -2.17 15.90 7.66
N ASN A 67 -1.31 15.51 6.71
CA ASN A 67 -0.07 16.23 6.39
C ASN A 67 -0.41 17.55 5.73
N GLU A 68 -1.29 17.50 4.73
CA GLU A 68 -1.78 18.67 4.03
C GLU A 68 -2.57 19.60 4.96
N TRP A 69 -3.45 19.02 5.79
CA TRP A 69 -4.20 19.78 6.77
C TRP A 69 -3.30 20.40 7.85
N GLY A 70 -2.34 19.66 8.37
CA GLY A 70 -1.42 20.09 9.43
C GLY A 70 -0.59 21.32 9.03
N HIS A 71 -0.16 21.40 7.77
CA HIS A 71 0.56 22.56 7.24
C HIS A 71 -0.24 23.87 7.20
N THR A 72 -1.55 23.82 7.46
CA THR A 72 -2.42 25.01 7.56
C THR A 72 -2.60 25.53 9.00
N PHE A 73 -2.08 24.83 10.02
CA PHE A 73 -2.24 25.20 11.43
C PHE A 73 -0.93 25.61 12.12
N TRP A 74 -1.05 26.60 13.01
CA TRP A 74 0.06 27.16 13.79
C TRP A 74 0.67 26.18 14.82
N PHE A 75 -0.09 25.17 15.29
CA PHE A 75 0.31 24.21 16.33
C PHE A 75 0.68 22.82 15.76
N MET A 76 1.30 22.79 14.57
CA MET A 76 1.53 21.56 13.82
C MET A 76 2.33 20.49 14.61
N GLU A 77 3.34 20.92 15.36
CA GLU A 77 4.28 20.01 16.04
C GLU A 77 3.69 19.30 17.28
N GLU A 78 2.74 19.90 17.98
CA GLU A 78 2.21 19.35 19.23
C GLU A 78 1.02 18.39 19.01
N LEU A 79 0.25 18.60 17.94
CA LEU A 79 -0.96 17.81 17.65
C LEU A 79 -0.80 16.81 16.50
N PHE A 80 0.02 17.12 15.49
CA PHE A 80 0.04 16.35 14.24
C PHE A 80 1.28 15.51 14.04
N VAL A 81 2.40 15.78 14.72
CA VAL A 81 3.63 14.99 14.61
C VAL A 81 3.40 13.52 14.93
N ALA A 82 2.84 13.18 16.09
CA ALA A 82 2.71 11.77 16.46
C ALA A 82 1.73 10.99 15.54
N PRO A 83 0.50 11.49 15.26
CA PRO A 83 -0.42 10.82 14.35
C PRO A 83 0.13 10.66 12.92
N LEU A 84 0.87 11.64 12.40
CA LEU A 84 1.43 11.58 11.05
C LEU A 84 2.50 10.50 10.91
N HIS A 85 3.35 10.30 11.90
CA HIS A 85 4.43 9.31 11.79
C HIS A 85 3.91 7.88 11.90
N TYR A 86 2.87 7.63 12.72
CA TYR A 86 2.35 6.28 12.91
C TYR A 86 1.82 5.65 11.62
N GLY A 87 1.06 6.38 10.80
CA GLY A 87 0.57 5.78 9.55
C GLY A 87 1.68 5.49 8.53
N PHE A 88 2.81 6.21 8.56
CA PHE A 88 3.98 5.92 7.71
C PHE A 88 4.65 4.63 8.17
N VAL A 89 4.71 4.39 9.48
CA VAL A 89 5.20 3.13 10.05
C VAL A 89 4.29 1.96 9.63
N PHE A 90 2.97 2.11 9.75
CA PHE A 90 2.02 1.07 9.32
C PHE A 90 2.10 0.82 7.81
N PHE A 91 2.22 1.87 7.00
CA PHE A 91 2.42 1.76 5.57
C PHE A 91 3.73 1.01 5.26
N GLY A 92 4.85 1.39 5.88
CA GLY A 92 6.14 0.71 5.72
C GLY A 92 6.07 -0.77 6.10
N TRP A 93 5.42 -1.11 7.22
CA TRP A 93 5.21 -2.50 7.63
C TRP A 93 4.30 -3.26 6.68
N SER A 94 3.29 -2.61 6.15
CA SER A 94 2.40 -3.23 5.18
C SER A 94 3.08 -3.51 3.83
N ALA A 95 3.99 -2.62 3.41
CA ALA A 95 4.78 -2.80 2.19
C ALA A 95 5.71 -4.03 2.29
N LEU A 96 6.22 -4.33 3.49
CA LEU A 96 6.97 -5.57 3.74
C LEU A 96 6.10 -6.83 3.58
N GLY A 97 4.77 -6.71 3.61
CA GLY A 97 3.85 -7.80 3.28
C GLY A 97 4.09 -8.39 1.89
N VAL A 98 4.65 -7.61 0.95
CA VAL A 98 5.02 -8.10 -0.39
C VAL A 98 6.06 -9.22 -0.33
N LEU A 99 6.96 -9.20 0.66
CA LEU A 99 7.95 -10.26 0.85
C LEU A 99 7.28 -11.58 1.22
N GLY A 100 6.20 -11.52 2.01
CA GLY A 100 5.39 -12.68 2.35
C GLY A 100 4.67 -13.25 1.13
N VAL A 101 4.13 -12.40 0.25
CA VAL A 101 3.51 -12.83 -1.01
C VAL A 101 4.55 -13.48 -1.93
N LEU A 102 5.72 -12.86 -2.09
CA LEU A 102 6.81 -13.42 -2.89
C LEU A 102 7.23 -14.81 -2.40
N ASN A 103 7.32 -15.01 -1.08
CA ASN A 103 7.64 -16.33 -0.53
C ASN A 103 6.60 -17.40 -0.91
N ILE A 104 5.30 -17.06 -0.82
CA ILE A 104 4.22 -17.98 -1.22
C ILE A 104 4.33 -18.35 -2.71
N GLU A 105 4.61 -17.37 -3.58
CA GLU A 105 4.79 -17.61 -5.01
C GLU A 105 6.01 -18.51 -5.29
N ILE A 106 7.14 -18.25 -4.65
CA ILE A 106 8.37 -19.05 -4.80
C ILE A 106 8.13 -20.49 -4.35
N GLU A 107 7.45 -20.70 -3.22
CA GLU A 107 7.09 -22.05 -2.75
C GLU A 107 6.16 -22.78 -3.73
N ALA A 108 5.18 -22.08 -4.31
CA ALA A 108 4.28 -22.65 -5.30
C ALA A 108 5.02 -23.06 -6.57
N LEU A 109 5.90 -22.19 -7.08
CA LEU A 109 6.76 -22.48 -8.23
C LEU A 109 7.71 -23.65 -7.96
N ALA A 110 8.33 -23.70 -6.79
CA ALA A 110 9.24 -24.79 -6.42
C ALA A 110 8.53 -26.15 -6.37
N LYS A 111 7.28 -26.20 -5.90
CA LYS A 111 6.46 -27.43 -5.91
C LYS A 111 6.15 -27.91 -7.32
N LEU A 112 5.86 -27.00 -8.24
CA LEU A 112 5.61 -27.33 -9.64
C LEU A 112 6.89 -27.84 -10.33
N LEU A 113 8.02 -27.15 -10.15
CA LEU A 113 9.29 -27.56 -10.74
C LEU A 113 9.77 -28.92 -10.21
N LYS A 114 9.63 -29.21 -8.91
CA LYS A 114 9.98 -30.53 -8.35
C LYS A 114 9.11 -31.66 -8.89
N LYS A 115 7.83 -31.39 -9.18
CA LYS A 115 6.94 -32.37 -9.80
C LYS A 115 7.40 -32.74 -11.22
N ASP A 116 7.99 -31.80 -11.94
CA ASP A 116 8.48 -32.03 -13.32
C ASP A 116 9.88 -32.68 -13.36
N LEU A 117 10.61 -32.69 -12.24
CA LEU A 117 11.95 -33.27 -12.10
C LEU A 117 11.97 -34.69 -11.50
N ALA A 118 10.82 -35.21 -11.03
CA ALA A 118 10.66 -36.53 -10.42
C ALA A 118 9.90 -37.48 -11.35
#